data_AF-A0A523V2T6-F1
#
_entry.id   AF-A0A523V2T6-F1
#
_cell.length_a   1.000
_cell.length_b   1.000
_cell.length_c   1.000
_cell.angle_alpha   90.00
_cell.angle_beta   90.00
_cell.angle_gamma   90.00
#
_symmetry.space_group_name_H-M   'P 1'
#
loop_
_entity.id
_entity.type
_entity.pdbx_description
1 polymer ?
#
loop_
_entity_poly.entity_id
_entity_poly.type
_entity_poly.pdbx_seq_one_letter_code
_entity_poly.pdbx_strand_id
1 'polypeptide(L)'
;SCLEYESLWSFGANLGIDSLDVIGELIRLCNDYGVDTIEAGATIGVAMEAGLAKFGDGKKAIELMHEIGKDTPLGRIFGGGTALTADTFGVVRCPTVKRQAMPAYEPRAIKGIGVTYATSTMGADHTAGYTIAPEIFGVSGKVDQFIVEKADMSRNFQYVTAFLDATGHCLFVSFAILDIASGLEGMVEECNGVLGTNWTVDDIGRIGGDIVKKERAFNEAAGFTKVDDRVPEFMKYEKLPPHNVVFDVPDEVLDKVHNP
;
A
#
# COMPACT_ATOMS: atom_id res chain seq x y z
N SER A 1 11.43 -11.58 12.78
CA SER A 1 10.43 -10.53 13.01
C SER A 1 9.16 -11.15 13.57
N CYS A 2 8.28 -10.36 14.18
CA CYS A 2 6.89 -10.75 14.48
C CYS A 2 6.11 -11.01 13.18
N LEU A 3 5.00 -11.74 13.30
CA LEU A 3 4.10 -12.00 12.18
C LEU A 3 3.12 -10.83 12.06
N GLU A 4 3.39 -9.93 11.12
CA GLU A 4 2.52 -8.79 10.81
C GLU A 4 1.39 -9.19 9.85
N TYR A 5 0.27 -8.46 9.90
CA TYR A 5 -0.92 -8.69 9.06
C TYR A 5 -0.57 -8.81 7.57
N GLU A 6 0.18 -7.84 7.04
CA GLU A 6 0.59 -7.79 5.65
C GLU A 6 1.48 -8.98 5.25
N SER A 7 2.40 -9.36 6.14
CA SER A 7 3.32 -10.49 5.89
C SER A 7 2.58 -11.82 5.87
N LEU A 8 1.61 -11.99 6.77
CA LEU A 8 0.75 -13.17 6.83
C LEU A 8 -0.16 -13.27 5.60
N TRP A 9 -0.75 -12.16 5.17
CA TRP A 9 -1.56 -12.12 3.95
C TRP A 9 -0.71 -12.44 2.71
N SER A 10 0.44 -11.77 2.58
CA SER A 10 1.29 -11.79 1.39
C SER A 10 1.81 -13.18 1.06
N PHE A 11 2.20 -13.95 2.09
CA PHE A 11 2.64 -15.34 1.92
C PHE A 11 1.57 -16.39 2.17
N GLY A 12 0.43 -16.01 2.74
CA GLY A 12 -0.68 -16.90 3.04
C GLY A 12 -1.76 -16.81 1.97
N ALA A 13 -2.77 -15.98 2.24
CA ALA A 13 -3.97 -15.85 1.41
C ALA A 13 -3.66 -15.48 -0.06
N ASN A 14 -2.68 -14.59 -0.28
CA ASN A 14 -2.28 -14.18 -1.63
C ASN A 14 -1.67 -15.35 -2.44
N LEU A 15 -0.93 -16.26 -1.79
CA LEU A 15 -0.33 -17.43 -2.45
C LEU A 15 -1.18 -18.69 -2.36
N GLY A 16 -2.31 -18.65 -1.64
CA GLY A 16 -3.13 -19.82 -1.34
C GLY A 16 -2.48 -20.81 -0.37
N ILE A 17 -1.52 -20.37 0.45
CA ILE A 17 -0.80 -21.19 1.43
C ILE A 17 -1.47 -21.04 2.80
N ASP A 18 -1.83 -22.14 3.44
CA ASP A 18 -2.55 -22.16 4.73
C ASP A 18 -1.68 -22.63 5.92
N SER A 19 -0.43 -23.03 5.67
CA SER A 19 0.52 -23.45 6.70
C SER A 19 1.26 -22.26 7.31
N LEU A 20 1.00 -21.98 8.59
CA LEU A 20 1.71 -20.93 9.34
C LEU A 20 3.22 -21.21 9.47
N ASP A 21 3.65 -22.47 9.46
CA ASP A 21 5.08 -22.82 9.50
C ASP A 21 5.77 -22.42 8.18
N VAL A 22 5.12 -22.67 7.04
CA VAL A 22 5.63 -22.24 5.73
C VAL A 22 5.65 -20.72 5.63
N ILE A 23 4.57 -20.06 6.05
CA ILE A 23 4.47 -18.60 6.05
C ILE A 23 5.57 -18.00 6.94
N GLY A 24 5.75 -18.55 8.15
CA GLY A 24 6.80 -18.14 9.07
C GLY A 24 8.20 -18.29 8.49
N GLU A 25 8.46 -19.38 7.75
CA GLU A 25 9.72 -19.59 7.05
C GLU A 25 9.94 -18.57 5.94
N LEU A 26 8.94 -18.28 5.11
CA LEU A 26 9.03 -17.25 4.06
C LEU A 26 9.30 -15.86 4.64
N ILE A 27 8.65 -15.50 5.75
CA ILE A 27 8.88 -14.25 6.47
C ILE A 27 10.29 -14.24 7.06
N ARG A 28 10.77 -15.34 7.63
CA ARG A 28 12.14 -15.47 8.13
C ARG A 28 13.15 -15.24 7.01
N LEU A 29 12.95 -15.85 5.84
CA LEU A 29 13.81 -15.65 4.68
C LEU A 29 13.83 -14.19 4.21
N CYS A 30 12.68 -13.50 4.19
CA CYS A 30 12.65 -12.08 3.85
C CYS A 30 13.47 -11.23 4.83
N ASN A 31 13.35 -11.50 6.12
CA ASN A 31 14.15 -10.83 7.15
C ASN A 31 15.64 -11.11 7.00
N ASP A 32 16.02 -12.36 6.71
CA ASP A 32 17.43 -12.76 6.54
C ASP A 32 18.04 -12.16 5.27
N TYR A 33 17.25 -12.02 4.20
CA TYR A 33 17.70 -11.48 2.91
C TYR A 33 17.56 -9.95 2.81
N GLY A 34 16.81 -9.33 3.73
CA GLY A 34 16.57 -7.90 3.72
C GLY A 34 15.64 -7.44 2.60
N VAL A 35 14.60 -8.23 2.31
CA VAL A 35 13.57 -7.91 1.31
C VAL A 35 12.20 -7.68 1.96
N ASP A 36 11.39 -6.82 1.35
CA ASP A 36 10.03 -6.55 1.80
C ASP A 36 9.11 -7.77 1.60
N THR A 37 8.28 -8.08 2.60
CA THR A 37 7.39 -9.24 2.58
C THR A 37 6.19 -9.05 1.65
N ILE A 38 5.69 -7.81 1.49
CA ILE A 38 4.59 -7.51 0.55
C ILE A 38 5.10 -7.71 -0.87
N GLU A 39 6.17 -7.02 -1.24
CA GLU A 39 6.77 -7.09 -2.57
C GLU A 39 7.23 -8.50 -2.93
N ALA A 40 7.86 -9.22 -1.99
CA ALA A 40 8.34 -10.56 -2.24
C ALA A 40 7.18 -11.57 -2.38
N GLY A 41 6.12 -11.49 -1.57
CA GLY A 41 4.96 -12.38 -1.74
C GLY A 41 4.15 -12.07 -3.00
N ALA A 42 3.98 -10.80 -3.36
CA ALA A 42 3.37 -10.43 -4.65
C ALA A 42 4.20 -10.92 -5.85
N THR A 43 5.54 -10.82 -5.77
CA THR A 43 6.47 -11.37 -6.77
C THR A 43 6.29 -12.88 -6.94
N ILE A 44 6.24 -13.63 -5.83
CA ILE A 44 5.99 -15.08 -5.86
C ILE A 44 4.59 -15.39 -6.41
N GLY A 45 3.57 -14.58 -6.10
CA GLY A 45 2.23 -14.71 -6.65
C GLY A 45 2.20 -14.56 -8.17
N VAL A 46 2.92 -13.57 -8.70
CA VAL A 46 3.12 -13.42 -10.16
C VAL A 46 3.88 -14.61 -10.75
N ALA A 47 4.90 -15.12 -10.05
CA ALA A 47 5.62 -16.31 -10.50
C ALA A 47 4.73 -17.57 -10.52
N MET A 48 3.79 -17.69 -9.58
CA MET A 48 2.76 -18.75 -9.59
C MET A 48 1.80 -18.60 -10.77
N GLU A 49 1.31 -17.39 -11.04
CA GLU A 49 0.47 -17.10 -12.22
C GLU A 49 1.21 -17.41 -13.54
N ALA A 50 2.52 -17.14 -13.59
CA ALA A 50 3.39 -17.50 -14.72
C ALA A 50 3.67 -19.02 -14.86
N GLY A 51 3.22 -19.84 -13.90
CA GLY A 51 3.35 -21.30 -13.93
C GLY A 51 4.65 -21.86 -13.37
N LEU A 52 5.47 -21.06 -12.67
CA LEU A 52 6.70 -21.55 -12.00
C LEU A 52 6.38 -22.36 -10.73
N ALA A 53 5.20 -22.17 -10.18
CA ALA A 53 4.64 -22.88 -9.03
C ALA A 53 3.11 -22.90 -9.15
N LYS A 54 2.46 -23.82 -8.43
CA LYS A 54 0.99 -23.77 -8.27
C LYS A 54 0.65 -22.92 -7.05
N PHE A 55 -0.45 -22.18 -7.11
CA PHE A 55 -1.04 -21.60 -5.90
C PHE A 55 -1.27 -22.69 -4.84
N GLY A 56 -0.86 -22.39 -3.60
CA GLY A 56 -0.84 -23.29 -2.46
C GLY A 56 0.41 -24.17 -2.34
N ASP A 57 1.35 -24.14 -3.29
CA ASP A 57 2.61 -24.89 -3.18
C ASP A 57 3.64 -24.15 -2.32
N GLY A 58 3.49 -24.31 -1.00
CA GLY A 58 4.36 -23.67 -0.02
C GLY A 58 5.83 -24.07 -0.10
N LYS A 59 6.12 -25.33 -0.44
CA LYS A 59 7.50 -25.79 -0.62
C LYS A 59 8.14 -25.12 -1.82
N LYS A 60 7.40 -25.02 -2.93
CA LYS A 60 7.91 -24.35 -4.12
C LYS A 60 8.08 -22.85 -3.90
N ALA A 61 7.19 -22.20 -3.14
CA ALA A 61 7.36 -20.80 -2.75
C ALA A 61 8.69 -20.56 -2.00
N ILE A 62 9.04 -21.42 -1.03
CA ILE A 62 10.32 -21.36 -0.31
C ILE A 62 11.51 -21.56 -1.26
N GLU A 63 11.43 -22.52 -2.17
CA GLU A 63 12.48 -22.74 -3.19
C GLU A 63 12.69 -21.50 -4.07
N LEU A 64 11.61 -20.85 -4.52
CA LEU A 64 11.68 -19.63 -5.32
C LEU A 64 12.25 -18.45 -4.52
N MET A 65 11.89 -18.32 -3.23
CA MET A 65 12.46 -17.31 -2.34
C MET A 65 13.98 -17.47 -2.18
N HIS A 66 14.47 -18.70 -2.09
CA HIS A 66 15.91 -18.97 -2.05
C HIS A 66 16.65 -18.55 -3.31
N GLU A 67 15.99 -18.46 -4.47
CA GLU A 67 16.65 -17.98 -5.69
C GLU A 67 17.10 -16.52 -5.54
N ILE A 68 16.28 -15.69 -4.86
CA ILE A 68 16.63 -14.29 -4.52
C ILE A 68 17.91 -14.27 -3.69
N GLY A 69 17.96 -15.04 -2.58
CA GLY A 69 19.12 -15.08 -1.69
C GLY A 69 20.39 -15.68 -2.31
N LYS A 70 20.25 -16.48 -3.38
CA LYS A 70 21.38 -17.07 -4.13
C LYS A 70 21.87 -16.19 -5.28
N ASP A 71 21.16 -15.10 -5.61
CA ASP A 71 21.48 -14.21 -6.74
C ASP A 71 21.59 -14.96 -8.09
N THR A 72 20.73 -15.97 -8.30
CA THR A 72 20.66 -16.68 -9.59
C THR A 72 20.05 -15.77 -10.66
N PRO A 73 20.13 -16.10 -11.97
CA PRO A 73 19.43 -15.32 -12.99
C PRO A 73 17.92 -15.17 -12.71
N LEU A 74 17.28 -16.21 -12.19
CA LEU A 74 15.88 -16.15 -11.75
C LEU A 74 15.73 -15.29 -10.48
N GLY A 75 16.66 -15.43 -9.53
CA GLY A 75 16.75 -14.59 -8.35
C GLY A 75 16.87 -13.11 -8.65
N ARG A 76 17.61 -12.72 -9.70
CA ARG A 76 17.71 -11.32 -10.16
C ARG A 76 16.42 -10.78 -10.75
N ILE A 77 15.64 -11.64 -11.43
CA ILE A 77 14.32 -11.27 -11.94
C ILE A 77 13.38 -11.02 -10.75
N PHE A 78 13.32 -11.96 -9.81
CA PHE A 78 12.47 -11.84 -8.61
C PHE A 78 12.92 -10.68 -7.70
N GLY A 79 14.23 -10.50 -7.52
CA GLY A 79 14.81 -9.40 -6.75
C GLY A 79 14.59 -8.02 -7.37
N GLY A 80 14.20 -7.95 -8.65
CA GLY A 80 13.77 -6.70 -9.28
C GLY A 80 12.29 -6.37 -9.06
N GLY A 81 11.57 -7.18 -8.28
CA GLY A 81 10.21 -6.92 -7.83
C GLY A 81 9.10 -7.47 -8.74
N THR A 82 7.88 -7.23 -8.30
CA THR A 82 6.64 -7.80 -8.83
C THR A 82 6.41 -7.34 -10.26
N ALA A 83 6.59 -6.04 -10.53
CA ALA A 83 6.40 -5.48 -11.86
C ALA A 83 7.42 -6.05 -12.87
N LEU A 84 8.71 -6.11 -12.50
CA LEU A 84 9.72 -6.66 -13.40
C LEU A 84 9.48 -8.15 -13.66
N THR A 85 9.09 -8.89 -12.63
CA THR A 85 8.75 -10.31 -12.77
C THR A 85 7.57 -10.50 -13.72
N ALA A 86 6.51 -9.69 -13.57
CA ALA A 86 5.35 -9.73 -14.45
C ALA A 86 5.73 -9.40 -15.91
N ASP A 87 6.50 -8.34 -16.12
CA ASP A 87 7.01 -7.93 -17.44
C ASP A 87 7.83 -9.05 -18.09
N THR A 88 8.70 -9.70 -17.32
CA THR A 88 9.62 -10.74 -17.81
C THR A 88 8.87 -12.01 -18.22
N PHE A 89 7.84 -12.39 -17.47
CA PHE A 89 7.07 -13.61 -17.73
C PHE A 89 5.79 -13.37 -18.55
N GLY A 90 5.50 -12.13 -18.94
CA GLY A 90 4.31 -11.78 -19.72
C GLY A 90 2.99 -11.92 -18.94
N VAL A 91 3.03 -11.74 -17.61
CA VAL A 91 1.84 -11.81 -16.75
C VAL A 91 1.14 -10.45 -16.73
N VAL A 92 -0.07 -10.39 -17.29
CA VAL A 92 -0.85 -9.13 -17.37
C VAL A 92 -1.54 -8.75 -16.05
N ARG A 93 -1.79 -9.73 -15.17
CA ARG A 93 -2.35 -9.50 -13.82
C ARG A 93 -1.25 -9.11 -12.84
N CYS A 94 -0.61 -7.97 -13.10
CA CYS A 94 0.40 -7.41 -12.20
C CYS A 94 -0.28 -6.49 -11.17
N PRO A 95 -0.33 -6.83 -9.87
CA PRO A 95 -1.01 -6.04 -8.85
C PRO A 95 -0.11 -4.91 -8.32
N THR A 96 0.35 -4.02 -9.20
CA THR A 96 1.27 -2.93 -8.82
C THR A 96 0.73 -1.56 -9.21
N VAL A 97 1.11 -0.52 -8.47
CA VAL A 97 1.00 0.88 -8.89
C VAL A 97 2.35 1.53 -8.74
N LYS A 98 2.79 2.30 -9.76
CA LYS A 98 4.15 2.85 -9.82
C LYS A 98 5.23 1.77 -9.63
N ARG A 99 4.94 0.55 -10.12
CA ARG A 99 5.76 -0.66 -10.00
C ARG A 99 5.96 -1.22 -8.58
N GLN A 100 5.29 -0.66 -7.57
CA GLN A 100 5.25 -1.20 -6.20
C GLN A 100 4.02 -2.08 -6.00
N ALA A 101 4.18 -3.24 -5.35
CA ALA A 101 3.11 -4.20 -5.10
C ALA A 101 2.02 -3.65 -4.18
N MET A 102 0.77 -3.98 -4.48
CA MET A 102 -0.37 -3.64 -3.63
C MET A 102 -0.36 -4.46 -2.32
N PRO A 103 -0.62 -3.82 -1.17
CA PRO A 103 -0.83 -4.49 0.12
C PRO A 103 -2.17 -5.25 0.23
N ALA A 104 -2.45 -5.80 1.42
CA ALA A 104 -3.52 -6.74 1.73
C ALA A 104 -4.98 -6.24 1.61
N TYR A 105 -5.22 -5.07 1.03
CA TYR A 105 -6.55 -4.51 0.85
C TYR A 105 -6.92 -4.42 -0.62
N GLU A 106 -8.07 -4.99 -0.97
CA GLU A 106 -8.49 -5.12 -2.37
C GLU A 106 -9.23 -3.85 -2.86
N PRO A 107 -8.61 -3.04 -3.74
CA PRO A 107 -9.11 -1.71 -4.11
C PRO A 107 -10.44 -1.75 -4.89
N ARG A 108 -10.77 -2.86 -5.55
CA ARG A 108 -12.08 -3.00 -6.23
C ARG A 108 -13.24 -2.92 -5.24
N ALA A 109 -13.07 -3.44 -4.02
CA ALA A 109 -14.09 -3.43 -2.98
C ALA A 109 -14.00 -2.23 -2.04
N ILE A 110 -12.82 -1.62 -1.92
CA ILE A 110 -12.56 -0.50 -1.01
C ILE A 110 -12.02 0.67 -1.83
N LYS A 111 -12.91 1.59 -2.23
CA LYS A 111 -12.56 2.63 -3.21
C LYS A 111 -11.54 3.61 -2.67
N GLY A 112 -11.65 4.03 -1.42
CA GLY A 112 -10.74 5.03 -0.84
C GLY A 112 -9.30 4.55 -0.81
N ILE A 113 -9.05 3.30 -0.39
CA ILE A 113 -7.69 2.78 -0.34
C ILE A 113 -7.13 2.59 -1.75
N GLY A 114 -7.98 2.25 -2.72
CA GLY A 114 -7.59 2.20 -4.13
C GLY A 114 -7.24 3.58 -4.70
N VAL A 115 -7.91 4.65 -4.27
CA VAL A 115 -7.50 6.02 -4.59
C VAL A 115 -6.13 6.33 -3.98
N THR A 116 -5.88 5.94 -2.72
CA THR A 116 -4.56 6.10 -2.08
C THR A 116 -3.48 5.32 -2.83
N TYR A 117 -3.70 4.06 -3.16
CA TYR A 117 -2.74 3.26 -3.93
C TYR A 117 -2.43 3.88 -5.29
N ALA A 118 -3.44 4.37 -5.99
CA ALA A 118 -3.27 5.05 -7.27
C ALA A 118 -2.42 6.32 -7.11
N THR A 119 -2.72 7.14 -6.12
CA THR A 119 -2.27 8.55 -6.09
C THR A 119 -1.14 8.86 -5.12
N SER A 120 -0.80 7.96 -4.20
CA SER A 120 0.33 8.12 -3.29
C SER A 120 1.63 8.41 -4.05
N THR A 121 2.46 9.27 -3.46
CA THR A 121 3.78 9.66 -3.98
C THR A 121 4.79 8.50 -3.92
N MET A 122 4.55 7.47 -3.09
CA MET A 122 5.47 6.35 -2.90
C MET A 122 5.11 5.12 -3.76
N GLY A 123 3.91 5.06 -4.33
CA GLY A 123 3.36 3.87 -5.00
C GLY A 123 2.22 3.24 -4.20
N ALA A 124 1.88 1.98 -4.47
CA ALA A 124 0.81 1.30 -3.74
C ALA A 124 1.22 1.04 -2.28
N ASP A 125 0.84 1.95 -1.39
CA ASP A 125 1.09 1.85 0.05
C ASP A 125 -0.18 2.23 0.82
N HIS A 126 -0.60 1.37 1.74
CA HIS A 126 -1.79 1.56 2.53
C HIS A 126 -1.54 2.54 3.69
N THR A 127 -0.30 2.61 4.18
CA THR A 127 0.08 3.47 5.30
C THR A 127 0.14 4.93 4.88
N ALA A 128 0.47 5.20 3.61
CA ALA A 128 0.53 6.53 3.00
C ALA A 128 -0.78 7.33 3.13
N GLY A 129 -1.91 6.67 3.36
CA GLY A 129 -3.21 7.29 3.60
C GLY A 129 -4.24 6.22 3.92
N TYR A 130 -4.25 5.77 5.17
CA TYR A 130 -4.94 4.55 5.61
C TYR A 130 -6.47 4.70 5.73
N THR A 131 -7.15 4.85 4.59
CA THR A 131 -8.62 5.03 4.54
C THR A 131 -9.41 3.79 4.97
N ILE A 132 -8.75 2.65 5.20
CA ILE A 132 -9.33 1.48 5.86
C ILE A 132 -9.91 1.86 7.23
N ALA A 133 -9.31 2.83 7.93
CA ALA A 133 -9.79 3.33 9.20
C ALA A 133 -11.28 3.75 9.16
N PRO A 134 -11.72 4.70 8.29
CA PRO A 134 -13.13 5.05 8.17
C PRO A 134 -13.97 4.07 7.33
N GLU A 135 -13.38 3.43 6.30
CA GLU A 135 -14.13 2.60 5.35
C GLU A 135 -14.49 1.21 5.93
N ILE A 136 -13.67 0.67 6.82
CA ILE A 136 -13.87 -0.68 7.40
C ILE A 136 -14.04 -0.62 8.91
N PHE A 137 -13.15 0.10 9.61
CA PHE A 137 -13.15 0.10 11.09
C PHE A 137 -14.10 1.14 11.71
N GLY A 138 -14.52 2.16 10.94
CA GLY A 138 -15.37 3.25 11.42
C GLY A 138 -14.67 4.24 12.34
N VAL A 139 -13.34 4.29 12.28
CA VAL A 139 -12.49 5.26 13.00
C VAL A 139 -12.47 6.58 12.22
N SER A 140 -12.61 7.70 12.92
CA SER A 140 -12.90 9.01 12.33
C SER A 140 -14.27 9.07 11.64
N GLY A 141 -15.20 8.20 12.07
CA GLY A 141 -16.52 8.04 11.47
C GLY A 141 -16.59 6.93 10.42
N LYS A 142 -17.81 6.44 10.14
CA LYS A 142 -18.04 5.34 9.20
C LYS A 142 -18.37 5.87 7.81
N VAL A 143 -17.66 5.36 6.82
CA VAL A 143 -17.86 5.71 5.41
C VAL A 143 -18.11 4.44 4.59
N ASP A 144 -19.05 4.48 3.64
CA ASP A 144 -19.29 3.35 2.74
C ASP A 144 -18.09 3.14 1.80
N GLN A 145 -17.50 1.94 1.84
CA GLN A 145 -16.34 1.57 1.05
C GLN A 145 -16.60 1.45 -0.46
N PHE A 146 -17.86 1.39 -0.91
CA PHE A 146 -18.21 1.26 -2.33
C PHE A 146 -18.39 2.60 -3.07
N ILE A 147 -18.48 3.72 -2.34
CA ILE A 147 -18.62 5.06 -2.94
C ILE A 147 -17.32 5.46 -3.64
N VAL A 148 -17.40 5.94 -4.88
CA VAL A 148 -16.22 6.29 -5.71
C VAL A 148 -15.64 7.68 -5.43
N GLU A 149 -16.45 8.64 -4.99
CA GLU A 149 -16.01 10.02 -4.73
C GLU A 149 -15.19 10.08 -3.43
N LYS A 150 -13.89 9.75 -3.53
CA LYS A 150 -12.96 9.62 -2.39
C LYS A 150 -11.72 10.50 -2.48
N ALA A 151 -11.66 11.41 -3.46
CA ALA A 151 -10.47 12.24 -3.70
C ALA A 151 -10.04 13.05 -2.48
N ASP A 152 -10.95 13.83 -1.90
CA ASP A 152 -10.66 14.66 -0.73
C ASP A 152 -10.33 13.83 0.51
N MET A 153 -11.00 12.69 0.69
CA MET A 153 -10.73 11.77 1.80
C MET A 153 -9.31 11.20 1.69
N SER A 154 -8.93 10.67 0.53
CA SER A 154 -7.57 10.14 0.32
C SER A 154 -6.52 11.25 0.47
N ARG A 155 -6.74 12.44 -0.11
CA ARG A 155 -5.84 13.60 0.03
C ARG A 155 -5.61 13.96 1.50
N ASN A 156 -6.68 14.11 2.28
CA ASN A 156 -6.58 14.50 3.68
C ASN A 156 -5.86 13.44 4.51
N PHE A 157 -6.14 12.15 4.27
CA PHE A 157 -5.41 11.06 4.93
C PHE A 157 -3.92 11.06 4.54
N GLN A 158 -3.59 11.32 3.28
CA GLN A 158 -2.19 11.46 2.84
C GLN A 158 -1.48 12.62 3.54
N TYR A 159 -2.15 13.76 3.72
CA TYR A 159 -1.57 14.89 4.43
C TYR A 159 -1.38 14.61 5.93
N VAL A 160 -2.37 14.00 6.58
CA VAL A 160 -2.27 13.62 7.99
C VAL A 160 -1.15 12.59 8.20
N THR A 161 -1.05 11.56 7.36
CA THR A 161 0.04 10.58 7.42
C THR A 161 1.39 11.26 7.21
N ALA A 162 1.56 12.08 6.17
CA ALA A 162 2.83 12.76 5.91
C ALA A 162 3.28 13.64 7.08
N PHE A 163 2.33 14.31 7.76
CA PHE A 163 2.63 15.02 9.00
C PHE A 163 3.07 14.07 10.11
N LEU A 164 2.31 12.99 10.37
CA LEU A 164 2.64 12.01 11.40
C LEU A 164 4.03 11.39 11.19
N ASP A 165 4.35 10.96 9.98
CA ASP A 165 5.65 10.38 9.64
C ASP A 165 6.78 11.38 9.88
N ALA A 166 6.59 12.65 9.53
CA ALA A 166 7.57 13.70 9.76
C ALA A 166 7.82 14.00 11.25
N THR A 167 6.85 13.70 12.13
CA THR A 167 7.03 13.83 13.59
C THR A 167 7.73 12.62 14.21
N GLY A 168 7.82 11.49 13.50
CA GLY A 168 8.42 10.25 13.99
C GLY A 168 7.48 9.39 14.86
N HIS A 169 6.19 9.74 14.93
CA HIS A 169 5.19 8.92 15.62
C HIS A 169 4.88 7.64 14.81
N CYS A 170 4.55 6.57 15.53
CA CYS A 170 3.98 5.38 14.91
C CYS A 170 2.57 5.70 14.38
N LEU A 171 2.26 5.34 13.14
CA LEU A 171 0.94 5.56 12.52
C LEU A 171 -0.22 5.01 13.36
N PHE A 172 -0.01 3.99 14.19
CA PHE A 172 -1.08 3.42 15.02
C PHE A 172 -1.64 4.38 16.08
N VAL A 173 -0.95 5.49 16.40
CA VAL A 173 -1.56 6.54 17.22
C VAL A 173 -2.78 7.17 16.53
N SER A 174 -2.84 7.11 15.19
CA SER A 174 -3.96 7.63 14.39
C SER A 174 -5.31 7.05 14.82
N PHE A 175 -5.37 5.76 15.21
CA PHE A 175 -6.61 5.14 15.68
C PHE A 175 -7.17 5.78 16.96
N ALA A 176 -6.30 6.35 17.80
CA ALA A 176 -6.72 7.04 19.00
C ALA A 176 -7.00 8.53 18.72
N ILE A 177 -6.06 9.23 18.07
CA ILE A 177 -6.15 10.68 17.89
C ILE A 177 -7.26 11.09 16.91
N LEU A 178 -7.67 10.23 15.98
CA LEU A 178 -8.76 10.52 15.06
C LEU A 178 -10.15 10.43 15.71
N ASP A 179 -10.29 9.71 16.83
CA ASP A 179 -11.55 9.58 17.58
C ASP A 179 -11.55 10.36 18.91
N ILE A 180 -10.38 10.76 19.40
CA ILE A 180 -10.22 11.49 20.67
C ILE A 180 -9.63 12.88 20.34
N ALA A 181 -10.49 13.90 20.31
CA ALA A 181 -10.10 15.27 19.97
C ALA A 181 -8.92 15.80 20.82
N SER A 182 -8.97 15.59 22.14
CA SER A 182 -7.87 15.99 23.03
C SER A 182 -6.58 15.19 22.79
N GLY A 183 -6.67 14.00 22.18
CA GLY A 183 -5.51 13.22 21.76
C GLY A 183 -4.81 13.85 20.56
N LEU A 184 -5.56 14.34 19.57
CA LEU A 184 -5.02 15.07 18.43
C LEU A 184 -4.38 16.39 18.86
N GLU A 185 -5.05 17.15 19.74
CA GLU A 185 -4.51 18.37 20.34
C GLU A 185 -3.22 18.08 21.10
N GLY A 186 -3.22 17.04 21.95
CA GLY A 186 -2.06 16.64 22.74
C GLY A 186 -0.83 16.27 21.90
N MET A 187 -1.03 15.60 20.76
CA MET A 187 0.06 15.28 19.83
C MET A 187 0.69 16.55 19.23
N VAL A 188 -0.12 17.56 18.89
CA VAL A 188 0.39 18.85 18.39
C VAL A 188 1.12 19.61 19.50
N GLU A 189 0.58 19.63 20.72
CA GLU A 189 1.23 20.22 21.89
C GLU A 189 2.58 19.58 22.20
N GLU A 190 2.67 18.25 22.10
CA GLU A 190 3.91 17.50 22.24
C GLU A 190 4.94 17.94 21.20
N CYS A 191 4.55 17.99 19.92
CA CYS A 191 5.42 18.46 18.84
C CYS A 191 5.91 19.89 19.09
N ASN A 192 5.02 20.79 19.53
CA ASN A 192 5.37 22.16 19.90
C ASN A 192 6.38 22.21 21.05
N GLY A 193 6.19 21.37 22.07
CA GLY A 193 7.11 21.28 23.21
C GLY A 193 8.53 20.87 22.82
N VAL A 194 8.67 19.96 21.84
CA VAL A 194 9.97 19.51 21.33
C VAL A 194 10.60 20.51 20.37
N LEU A 195 9.81 21.07 19.44
CA LEU A 195 10.31 21.88 18.33
C LEU A 195 10.36 23.39 18.65
N GLY A 196 9.72 23.83 19.74
CA GLY A 196 9.58 25.25 20.07
C GLY A 196 8.65 26.01 19.11
N THR A 197 7.74 25.30 18.45
CA THR A 197 6.75 25.86 17.51
C THR A 197 5.46 26.25 18.21
N ASN A 198 4.55 26.91 17.48
CA ASN A 198 3.21 27.27 17.95
C ASN A 198 2.13 26.76 16.98
N TRP A 199 2.27 25.50 16.56
CA TRP A 199 1.30 24.87 15.66
C TRP A 199 -0.02 24.61 16.36
N THR A 200 -1.07 24.57 15.55
CA THR A 200 -2.43 24.18 15.91
C THR A 200 -2.84 22.96 15.10
N VAL A 201 -3.98 22.34 15.40
CA VAL A 201 -4.50 21.21 14.61
C VAL A 201 -4.69 21.57 13.13
N ASP A 202 -5.04 22.83 12.83
CA ASP A 202 -5.18 23.33 11.45
C ASP A 202 -3.86 23.31 10.66
N ASP A 203 -2.72 23.29 11.34
CA ASP A 203 -1.40 23.24 10.69
C ASP A 203 -1.06 21.85 10.15
N ILE A 204 -1.71 20.77 10.62
CA ILE A 204 -1.46 19.40 10.18
C ILE A 204 -1.64 19.28 8.66
N GLY A 205 -2.80 19.70 8.16
CA GLY A 205 -3.11 19.63 6.73
C GLY A 205 -2.19 20.50 5.88
N ARG A 206 -1.81 21.68 6.38
CA ARG A 206 -0.87 22.59 5.70
C ARG A 206 0.53 21.97 5.59
N ILE A 207 1.08 21.48 6.71
CA ILE A 207 2.43 20.89 6.76
C ILE A 207 2.48 19.59 5.96
N GLY A 208 1.50 18.70 6.17
CA GLY A 208 1.37 17.46 5.40
C GLY A 208 1.23 17.70 3.91
N GLY A 209 0.39 18.65 3.51
CA GLY A 209 0.24 19.06 2.11
C GLY A 209 1.53 19.63 1.51
N ASP A 210 2.30 20.41 2.27
CA ASP A 210 3.61 20.92 1.84
C ASP A 210 4.63 19.78 1.65
N ILE A 211 4.58 18.71 2.46
CA ILE A 211 5.43 17.52 2.31
C ILE A 211 5.04 16.75 1.05
N VAL A 212 3.77 16.37 0.90
CA VAL A 212 3.27 15.63 -0.26
C VAL A 212 3.51 16.41 -1.56
N LYS A 213 3.38 17.74 -1.54
CA LYS A 213 3.71 18.58 -2.69
C LYS A 213 5.18 18.49 -3.09
N LYS A 214 6.11 18.41 -2.14
CA LYS A 214 7.56 18.25 -2.44
C LYS A 214 7.87 16.87 -3.00
N GLU A 215 7.30 15.83 -2.42
CA GLU A 215 7.41 14.45 -2.92
C GLU A 215 6.84 14.34 -4.34
N ARG A 216 5.71 14.99 -4.59
CA ARG A 216 5.09 15.04 -5.93
C ARG A 216 5.99 15.77 -6.93
N ALA A 217 6.55 16.92 -6.56
CA ALA A 217 7.50 17.65 -7.41
C ALA A 217 8.75 16.81 -7.73
N PHE A 218 9.21 15.98 -6.79
CA PHE A 218 10.28 15.02 -7.05
C PHE A 218 9.86 13.97 -8.09
N ASN A 219 8.68 13.36 -7.95
CA ASN A 219 8.17 12.38 -8.91
C ASN A 219 7.98 12.98 -10.31
N GLU A 220 7.42 14.18 -10.40
CA GLU A 220 7.27 14.90 -11.68
C GLU A 220 8.62 15.17 -12.34
N ALA A 221 9.63 15.57 -11.56
CA ALA A 221 11.00 15.73 -12.06
C ALA A 221 11.64 14.39 -12.49
N ALA A 222 11.23 13.27 -11.88
CA ALA A 222 11.61 11.92 -12.28
C ALA A 222 10.84 11.37 -13.51
N GLY A 223 9.84 12.13 -14.00
CA GLY A 223 9.08 11.81 -15.21
C GLY A 223 7.70 11.18 -14.97
N PHE A 224 7.25 11.11 -13.72
CA PHE A 224 5.89 10.64 -13.41
C PHE A 224 4.85 11.64 -13.92
N THR A 225 3.76 11.10 -14.45
CA THR A 225 2.61 11.87 -14.91
C THR A 225 1.33 11.28 -14.32
N LYS A 226 0.18 11.86 -14.66
CA LYS A 226 -1.12 11.30 -14.23
C LYS A 226 -1.36 9.86 -14.71
N VAL A 227 -0.68 9.39 -15.75
CA VAL A 227 -0.84 8.00 -16.22
C VAL A 227 -0.28 6.97 -15.22
N ASP A 228 0.66 7.40 -14.38
CA ASP A 228 1.26 6.57 -13.32
C ASP A 228 0.37 6.53 -12.07
N ASP A 229 -0.64 7.42 -11.98
CA ASP A 229 -1.64 7.46 -10.92
C ASP A 229 -2.87 6.61 -11.28
N ARG A 230 -2.65 5.38 -11.78
CA ARG A 230 -3.71 4.48 -12.24
C ARG A 230 -3.52 3.09 -11.66
N VAL A 231 -4.64 2.41 -11.39
CA VAL A 231 -4.65 0.99 -11.00
C VAL A 231 -4.44 0.07 -12.22
N PRO A 232 -3.99 -1.18 -12.02
CA PRO A 232 -3.88 -2.18 -13.07
C PRO A 232 -5.17 -2.36 -13.87
N GLU A 233 -5.04 -2.50 -15.19
CA GLU A 233 -6.19 -2.53 -16.11
C GLU A 233 -7.18 -3.66 -15.79
N PHE A 234 -6.68 -4.84 -15.41
CA PHE A 234 -7.53 -5.98 -15.06
C PHE A 234 -8.51 -5.68 -13.93
N MET A 235 -8.17 -4.78 -13.01
CA MET A 235 -9.06 -4.39 -11.92
C MET A 235 -10.26 -3.57 -12.40
N LYS A 236 -10.18 -2.93 -13.58
CA LYS A 236 -11.26 -2.12 -14.16
C LYS A 236 -12.37 -2.98 -14.79
N TYR A 237 -12.09 -4.23 -15.16
CA TYR A 237 -13.05 -5.10 -15.84
C TYR A 237 -13.25 -6.48 -15.20
N GLU A 238 -12.28 -7.02 -14.45
CA GLU A 238 -12.42 -8.30 -13.75
C GLU A 238 -13.16 -8.12 -12.43
N LYS A 239 -14.39 -8.67 -12.36
CA LYS A 239 -15.22 -8.64 -11.16
C LYS A 239 -14.59 -9.44 -10.03
N LEU A 240 -14.57 -8.86 -8.83
CA LEU A 240 -14.08 -9.48 -7.61
C LEU A 240 -15.19 -10.21 -6.85
N PRO A 241 -15.20 -11.56 -6.73
CA PRO A 241 -16.10 -12.27 -5.84
C PRO A 241 -15.80 -11.99 -4.35
N PRO A 242 -16.79 -12.09 -3.45
CA PRO A 242 -18.21 -12.39 -3.70
C PRO A 242 -19.04 -11.15 -4.08
N HIS A 243 -18.49 -9.94 -3.93
CA HIS A 243 -19.22 -8.69 -4.15
C HIS A 243 -19.47 -8.38 -5.63
N ASN A 244 -18.71 -9.00 -6.53
CA ASN A 244 -18.76 -8.86 -7.99
C ASN A 244 -18.60 -7.41 -8.48
N VAL A 245 -17.75 -6.65 -7.79
CA VAL A 245 -17.40 -5.25 -8.09
C VAL A 245 -16.06 -5.16 -8.83
N VAL A 246 -15.85 -4.04 -9.54
CA VAL A 246 -14.59 -3.68 -10.23
C VAL A 246 -14.08 -2.34 -9.66
N PHE A 247 -12.88 -1.90 -10.04
CA PHE A 247 -12.40 -0.56 -9.72
C PHE A 247 -12.95 0.42 -10.76
N ASP A 248 -14.07 1.04 -10.40
CA ASP A 248 -14.87 1.96 -11.20
C ASP A 248 -14.71 3.43 -10.78
N VAL A 249 -13.68 3.75 -9.99
CA VAL A 249 -13.35 5.14 -9.67
C VAL A 249 -12.92 5.85 -10.97
N PRO A 250 -13.60 6.94 -11.38
CA PRO A 250 -13.23 7.67 -12.57
C PRO A 250 -11.82 8.28 -12.47
N ASP A 251 -11.12 8.33 -13.59
CA ASP A 251 -9.79 8.94 -13.67
C ASP A 251 -9.81 10.41 -13.20
N GLU A 252 -10.91 11.13 -13.38
CA GLU A 252 -11.09 12.50 -12.91
C GLU A 252 -11.12 12.62 -11.38
N VAL A 253 -11.58 11.57 -10.68
CA VAL A 253 -11.53 11.53 -9.21
C VAL A 253 -10.10 11.33 -8.74
N LEU A 254 -9.33 10.47 -9.41
CA LEU A 254 -7.90 10.29 -9.13
C LEU A 254 -7.12 11.58 -9.40
N ASP A 255 -7.35 12.22 -10.54
CA ASP A 255 -6.65 13.45 -10.96
C ASP A 255 -6.93 14.63 -10.01
N LYS A 256 -8.09 14.66 -9.34
CA LYS A 256 -8.43 15.66 -8.33
C LYS A 256 -7.59 15.53 -7.06
N VAL A 257 -7.06 14.36 -6.68
CA VAL A 257 -6.35 14.19 -5.40
C VAL A 257 -5.23 15.20 -5.24
N HIS A 258 -4.47 15.48 -6.29
CA HIS A 258 -3.37 16.46 -6.24
C HIS A 258 -3.70 17.80 -6.89
N ASN A 259 -4.90 17.94 -7.49
CA ASN A 259 -5.38 19.16 -8.15
C ASN A 259 -6.77 19.58 -7.62
N PRO A 260 -6.86 20.06 -6.38
CA PRO A 260 -8.11 20.56 -5.78
C PRO A 260 -8.73 21.75 -6.51
#